data_AF-A0A520DJC2-F1
#
_entry.id   AF-A0A520DJC2-F1
#
_cell.length_a   1.000
_cell.length_b   1.000
_cell.length_c   1.000
_cell.angle_alpha   90.00
_cell.angle_beta   90.00
_cell.angle_gamma   90.00
#
_symmetry.space_group_name_H-M   'P 1'
#
loop_
_entity.id
_entity.type
_entity.pdbx_description
1 polymer ?
#
loop_
_entity_poly.entity_id
_entity_poly.type
_entity_poly.pdbx_seq_one_letter_code
_entity_poly.pdbx_strand_id
1 'polypeptide(L)'
;MKDLTIQQLFDQYQDIILEVELAKKNIDETQLKDLSDEKYISAEEAEKYVRDHADRERKMAHLETVSQEWSEISDDLAAKLCIINTKVMVHDKRDNAKALIYCIDGAVMVEDTED
;
A
#
# COMPACT_ATOMS: atom_id res chain seq x y z
N MET A 1 -19.10 -8.99 6.17
CA MET A 1 -18.41 -8.22 5.12
C MET A 1 -19.39 -7.20 4.56
N LYS A 2 -18.99 -5.94 4.40
CA LYS A 2 -19.84 -4.95 3.74
C LYS A 2 -19.95 -5.35 2.27
N ASP A 3 -21.15 -5.45 1.73
CA ASP A 3 -21.37 -5.81 0.33
C ASP A 3 -21.06 -4.60 -0.57
N LEU A 4 -19.77 -4.32 -0.74
CA LEU A 4 -19.29 -3.23 -1.59
C LEU A 4 -19.40 -3.61 -3.07
N THR A 5 -19.67 -2.61 -3.90
CA THR A 5 -19.67 -2.78 -5.36
C THR A 5 -18.23 -2.88 -5.89
N ILE A 6 -18.07 -3.39 -7.11
CA ILE A 6 -16.77 -3.49 -7.77
C ILE A 6 -16.11 -2.11 -7.90
N GLN A 7 -16.89 -1.08 -8.24
CA GLN A 7 -16.38 0.29 -8.31
C GLN A 7 -15.88 0.78 -6.94
N GLN A 8 -16.64 0.54 -5.87
CA GLN A 8 -16.24 0.95 -4.52
C GLN A 8 -14.99 0.22 -4.02
N LEU A 9 -14.85 -1.07 -4.35
CA LEU A 9 -13.66 -1.85 -4.03
C LEU A 9 -12.45 -1.37 -4.83
N PHE A 10 -12.63 -1.05 -6.12
CA PHE A 10 -11.56 -0.47 -6.93
C PHE A 10 -11.12 0.90 -6.42
N ASP A 11 -12.07 1.77 -6.05
CA ASP A 11 -11.76 3.08 -5.47
C ASP A 11 -10.93 2.96 -4.18
N GLN A 12 -11.27 2.00 -3.31
CA GLN A 12 -10.51 1.73 -2.07
C GLN A 12 -9.16 1.10 -2.36
N TYR A 13 -9.09 0.13 -3.29
CA TYR A 13 -7.86 -0.51 -3.72
C TYR A 13 -6.82 0.52 -4.17
N GLN A 14 -7.27 1.55 -4.91
CA GLN A 14 -6.40 2.60 -5.42
C GLN A 14 -6.01 3.67 -4.39
N ASP A 15 -6.87 3.97 -3.42
CA ASP A 15 -6.50 4.87 -2.32
C ASP A 15 -5.43 4.23 -1.44
N ILE A 16 -5.64 2.97 -1.05
CA ILE A 16 -4.77 2.31 -0.08
C ILE A 16 -3.44 1.91 -0.71
N ILE A 17 -3.38 1.51 -1.99
CA ILE A 17 -2.09 1.23 -2.63
C ILE A 17 -1.19 2.47 -2.65
N LEU A 18 -1.77 3.67 -2.83
CA LEU A 18 -1.02 4.93 -2.75
C LEU A 18 -0.53 5.18 -1.32
N GLU A 19 -1.36 4.90 -0.32
CA GLU A 19 -0.96 5.02 1.09
C GLU A 19 0.17 4.03 1.45
N VAL A 20 0.13 2.80 0.94
CA VAL A 20 1.20 1.81 1.07
C VAL A 20 2.50 2.33 0.45
N GLU A 21 2.44 2.90 -0.75
CA GLU A 21 3.61 3.49 -1.43
C GLU A 21 4.19 4.67 -0.64
N LEU A 22 3.34 5.56 -0.12
CA LEU A 22 3.75 6.68 0.73
C LEU A 22 4.36 6.21 2.05
N ALA A 23 3.78 5.19 2.69
CA ALA A 23 4.30 4.61 3.92
C ALA A 23 5.68 3.96 3.71
N LYS A 24 5.88 3.23 2.61
CA LYS A 24 7.19 2.69 2.21
C LYS A 24 8.23 3.80 2.04
N LYS A 25 7.88 4.83 1.27
CA LYS A 25 8.75 5.99 1.04
C LYS A 25 9.16 6.68 2.36
N ASN A 26 8.23 6.87 3.29
CA ASN A 26 8.50 7.48 4.58
C ASN A 26 9.49 6.66 5.44
N ILE A 27 9.49 5.33 5.32
CA ILE A 27 10.45 4.45 5.99
C ILE A 27 11.83 4.55 5.32
N ASP A 28 11.87 4.55 3.99
CA ASP A 28 13.12 4.66 3.24
C ASP A 28 13.84 6.00 3.51
N GLU A 29 13.08 7.09 3.66
CA GLU A 29 13.60 8.41 4.03
C GLU A 29 14.11 8.48 5.49
N THR A 30 13.79 7.48 6.32
CA THR A 30 14.23 7.40 7.73
C THR A 30 15.15 6.22 8.01
N GLN A 31 15.98 5.84 7.02
CA GLN A 31 17.05 4.87 7.24
C GLN A 31 17.95 5.28 8.41
N LEU A 32 18.13 4.36 9.35
CA LEU A 32 19.00 4.54 10.50
C LEU A 32 20.39 4.03 10.15
N LYS A 33 21.40 4.79 10.56
CA LYS A 33 22.79 4.37 10.47
C LYS A 33 23.02 3.17 11.37
N ASP A 34 23.78 2.17 10.91
CA ASP A 34 24.30 1.15 11.81
C ASP A 34 25.41 1.76 12.69
N LEU A 35 25.29 1.58 13.99
CA LEU A 35 26.25 2.09 14.97
C LEU A 35 27.21 1.00 15.46
N SER A 36 27.09 -0.25 14.99
CA SER A 36 27.94 -1.37 15.42
C SER A 36 29.43 -1.14 15.19
N ASP A 37 29.76 -0.39 14.13
CA ASP A 37 31.12 -0.12 13.68
C ASP A 37 31.69 1.18 14.28
N GLU A 38 30.88 1.94 15.02
CA GLU A 38 31.30 3.17 15.66
C GLU A 38 32.07 2.90 16.95
N LYS A 39 33.24 3.51 17.11
CA LYS A 39 34.09 3.33 18.30
C LYS A 39 33.44 3.91 19.57
N TYR A 40 32.72 5.03 19.42
CA TYR A 40 31.90 5.67 20.44
C TYR A 40 30.99 6.72 19.79
N ILE A 41 29.90 7.08 20.48
CA ILE A 41 29.02 8.21 20.15
C ILE A 41 28.81 9.06 21.41
N SER A 42 28.38 10.31 21.24
CA SER A 42 27.97 11.16 22.36
C SER A 42 26.62 10.73 22.94
N ALA A 43 26.33 11.16 24.17
CA ALA A 43 25.02 10.91 24.80
C ALA A 43 23.87 11.54 24.00
N GLU A 44 24.08 12.73 23.42
CA GLU A 44 23.08 13.41 22.59
C GLU A 44 22.78 12.65 21.30
N GLU A 45 23.81 12.10 20.64
CA GLU A 45 23.66 11.24 19.46
C GLU A 45 22.93 9.94 19.81
N ALA A 46 23.22 9.34 20.98
CA ALA A 46 22.53 8.14 21.45
C ALA A 46 21.04 8.41 21.70
N GLU A 47 20.70 9.52 22.38
CA GLU A 47 19.30 9.91 22.61
C GLU A 47 18.56 10.21 21.31
N LYS A 48 19.22 10.88 20.37
CA LYS A 48 18.67 11.13 19.03
C LYS A 48 18.40 9.80 18.32
N TYR A 49 19.36 8.89 18.32
CA TYR A 49 19.21 7.58 17.70
C TYR A 49 18.02 6.79 18.25
N VAL A 50 17.84 6.79 19.59
CA VAL A 50 16.68 6.12 20.23
C VAL A 50 15.35 6.73 19.78
N ARG A 51 15.28 8.07 19.66
CA ARG A 51 14.06 8.75 19.17
C ARG A 51 13.77 8.42 17.72
N ASP A 52 14.79 8.47 16.86
CA ASP A 52 14.67 8.19 15.43
C ASP A 52 14.29 6.70 15.21
N HIS A 53 14.84 5.80 16.03
CA HIS A 53 14.44 4.39 16.05
C HIS A 53 12.96 4.20 16.43
N ALA A 54 12.50 4.85 17.50
CA ALA A 54 11.09 4.78 17.91
C ALA A 54 10.13 5.39 16.88
N ASP A 55 10.56 6.40 16.11
CA ASP A 55 9.79 6.94 14.99
C ASP A 55 9.71 5.96 13.82
N ARG A 56 10.84 5.35 13.47
CA ARG A 56 10.91 4.34 12.40
C ARG A 56 10.04 3.11 12.72
N GLU A 57 10.07 2.60 13.95
CA GLU A 57 9.19 1.49 14.38
C GLU A 57 7.71 1.83 14.19
N ARG A 58 7.29 3.06 14.53
CA ARG A 58 5.91 3.51 14.33
C ARG A 58 5.53 3.56 12.84
N LYS A 59 6.45 4.00 11.98
CA LYS A 59 6.24 4.01 10.53
C LYS A 59 6.13 2.60 9.95
N MET A 60 6.94 1.65 10.43
CA MET A 60 6.84 0.24 10.02
C MET A 60 5.51 -0.39 10.44
N ALA A 61 5.06 -0.15 11.67
CA ALA A 61 3.76 -0.64 12.14
C ALA A 61 2.60 -0.07 11.31
N HIS A 62 2.69 1.21 10.91
CA HIS A 62 1.73 1.81 10.00
C HIS A 62 1.75 1.14 8.62
N LEU A 63 2.93 0.92 8.03
CA LEU A 63 3.07 0.20 6.75
C LEU A 63 2.44 -1.20 6.82
N GLU A 64 2.69 -1.94 7.90
CA GLU A 64 2.10 -3.27 8.11
C GLU A 64 0.57 -3.20 8.13
N THR A 65 0.02 -2.23 8.84
CA THR A 65 -1.43 -2.02 8.94
C THR A 65 -2.05 -1.73 7.56
N VAL A 66 -1.54 -0.75 6.83
CA VAL A 66 -2.11 -0.36 5.53
C VAL A 66 -1.87 -1.43 4.45
N SER A 67 -0.79 -2.20 4.56
CA SER A 67 -0.54 -3.34 3.66
C SER A 67 -1.53 -4.47 3.90
N GLN A 68 -1.89 -4.73 5.16
CA GLN A 68 -2.92 -5.72 5.51
C GLN A 68 -4.30 -5.28 5.00
N GLU A 69 -4.67 -4.02 5.20
CA GLU A 69 -5.93 -3.45 4.68
C GLU A 69 -5.99 -3.53 3.14
N TRP A 70 -4.89 -3.22 2.46
CA TRP A 70 -4.79 -3.36 1.00
C TRP A 70 -4.98 -4.81 0.55
N SER A 71 -4.35 -5.77 1.25
CA SER A 71 -4.49 -7.20 0.93
C SER A 71 -5.94 -7.66 1.04
N GLU A 72 -6.65 -7.26 2.10
CA GLU A 72 -8.05 -7.63 2.30
C GLU A 72 -8.95 -7.08 1.19
N ILE A 73 -8.74 -5.84 0.77
CA ILE A 73 -9.49 -5.23 -0.33
C ILE A 73 -9.13 -5.86 -1.68
N SER A 74 -7.85 -6.20 -1.88
CA SER A 74 -7.40 -6.89 -3.09
C SER A 74 -8.04 -8.27 -3.21
N ASP A 75 -8.10 -9.03 -2.12
CA ASP A 75 -8.73 -10.36 -2.07
C ASP A 75 -10.24 -10.28 -2.35
N ASP A 76 -10.93 -9.32 -1.72
CA ASP A 76 -12.37 -9.12 -1.93
C ASP A 76 -12.69 -8.73 -3.39
N LEU A 77 -11.87 -7.85 -3.98
CA LEU A 77 -12.02 -7.44 -5.37
C LEU A 77 -11.70 -8.59 -6.32
N ALA A 78 -10.58 -9.30 -6.10
CA ALA A 78 -10.18 -10.46 -6.89
C ALA A 78 -11.27 -11.52 -6.86
N ALA A 79 -11.82 -11.87 -5.69
CA ALA A 79 -12.87 -12.86 -5.56
C ALA A 79 -14.10 -12.52 -6.43
N LYS A 80 -14.54 -11.26 -6.45
CA LYS A 80 -15.64 -10.82 -7.32
C LYS A 80 -15.28 -10.88 -8.80
N LEU A 81 -14.07 -10.45 -9.17
CA LEU A 81 -13.61 -10.48 -10.56
C LEU A 81 -13.41 -11.91 -11.09
N CYS A 82 -12.92 -12.83 -10.28
CA CYS A 82 -12.74 -14.23 -10.67
C CYS A 82 -14.09 -14.94 -10.91
N ILE A 83 -15.15 -14.56 -10.17
CA ILE A 83 -16.52 -15.04 -10.43
C ILE A 83 -17.02 -14.54 -11.78
N ILE A 84 -16.73 -13.28 -12.12
CA ILE A 84 -17.15 -12.66 -13.39
C ILE A 84 -16.39 -13.26 -14.58
N ASN A 85 -15.10 -13.59 -14.39
CA ASN A 85 -14.24 -14.25 -15.37
C ASN A 85 -14.18 -13.52 -16.74
N THR A 86 -14.26 -12.18 -16.70
CA THR A 86 -14.06 -11.30 -17.85
C THR A 86 -13.61 -9.92 -17.37
N LYS A 87 -13.25 -9.04 -18.31
CA LYS A 87 -12.85 -7.66 -18.03
C LYS A 87 -14.06 -6.81 -17.62
N VAL A 88 -13.90 -6.07 -16.54
CA VAL A 88 -14.88 -5.12 -16.01
C VAL A 88 -14.33 -3.71 -16.20
N MET A 89 -15.12 -2.85 -16.84
CA MET A 89 -14.78 -1.45 -16.98
C MET A 89 -15.14 -0.70 -15.68
N VAL A 90 -14.17 0.03 -15.15
CA VAL A 90 -14.32 0.91 -13.98
C VAL A 90 -13.84 2.31 -14.33
N HIS A 91 -14.27 3.28 -13.54
CA HIS A 91 -13.76 4.66 -13.63
C HIS A 91 -12.62 4.83 -12.63
N ASP A 92 -11.46 5.30 -13.09
CA ASP A 92 -10.40 5.75 -12.17
C ASP A 92 -10.73 7.18 -11.76
N LYS A 93 -11.00 7.36 -10.46
CA LYS A 93 -11.35 8.67 -9.89
C LYS A 93 -10.15 9.63 -9.81
N ARG A 94 -8.92 9.14 -9.95
CA ARG A 94 -7.69 9.92 -9.77
C ARG A 94 -7.36 10.75 -11.01
N ASP A 95 -7.57 10.18 -12.19
CA ASP A 95 -7.31 10.84 -13.48
C ASP A 95 -8.57 10.98 -14.35
N ASN A 96 -9.73 10.55 -13.84
CA ASN A 96 -11.00 10.57 -14.55
C ASN A 96 -10.97 9.77 -15.86
N ALA A 97 -10.08 8.78 -15.96
CA ALA A 97 -9.99 7.84 -17.05
C ALA A 97 -10.85 6.59 -16.78
N LYS A 98 -10.87 5.68 -17.75
CA LYS A 98 -11.44 4.35 -17.58
C LYS A 98 -10.30 3.33 -17.50
N ALA A 99 -10.53 2.30 -16.73
CA ALA A 99 -9.65 1.15 -16.65
C ALA A 99 -10.45 -0.14 -16.82
N LEU A 100 -9.82 -1.17 -17.38
CA LEU A 100 -10.33 -2.52 -17.41
C LEU A 100 -9.65 -3.32 -16.30
N ILE A 101 -10.47 -3.84 -15.38
CA ILE A 101 -9.99 -4.70 -14.30
C ILE A 101 -10.49 -6.13 -14.47
N TYR A 102 -9.67 -7.10 -14.10
CA TYR A 102 -10.01 -8.51 -14.21
C TYR A 102 -9.14 -9.36 -13.27
N CYS A 103 -9.55 -10.61 -13.07
CA CYS A 103 -8.80 -11.58 -12.27
C CYS A 103 -7.92 -12.46 -13.17
N ILE A 104 -6.63 -12.60 -12.83
CA ILE A 104 -5.73 -13.66 -13.32
C ILE A 104 -5.15 -14.37 -12.10
N ASP A 105 -5.29 -15.70 -12.03
CA ASP A 105 -4.69 -16.54 -10.97
C ASP A 105 -4.96 -16.06 -9.53
N GLY A 106 -6.13 -15.44 -9.31
CA GLY A 106 -6.52 -14.90 -8.00
C GLY A 106 -5.99 -13.49 -7.70
N ALA A 107 -5.32 -12.83 -8.65
CA ALA A 107 -4.84 -11.46 -8.52
C ALA A 107 -5.65 -10.47 -9.38
N VAL A 108 -5.75 -9.22 -8.91
CA VAL A 108 -6.38 -8.12 -9.66
C VAL A 108 -5.39 -7.57 -10.68
N MET A 109 -5.78 -7.61 -11.96
CA MET A 109 -5.08 -6.96 -13.06
C MET A 109 -5.80 -5.67 -13.41
N VAL A 110 -5.04 -4.61 -13.71
CA VAL A 110 -5.55 -3.32 -14.16
C VAL A 110 -4.90 -2.99 -15.50
N GLU A 111 -5.73 -2.69 -16.50
CA GLU A 111 -5.32 -2.22 -17.81
C GLU A 111 -5.93 -0.83 -18.05
N ASP A 112 -5.09 0.16 -18.29
CA ASP A 112 -5.56 1.48 -18.70
C ASP A 112 -6.17 1.38 -20.10
N THR A 113 -7.33 2.02 -20.30
CA THR A 113 -7.88 2.15 -21.65
C THR A 113 -7.23 3.35 -22.32
N GLU A 114 -6.50 3.13 -23.42
CA GLU A 114 -6.12 4.19 -24.35
C GLU A 114 -7.41 4.78 -24.96
N ASP A 115 -7.92 5.88 -24.39
CA ASP A 115 -8.84 6.81 -25.08
C ASP A 115 -8.01 7.99 -25.64
#